data_AF-A0A7S2X841-F1
#
_entry.id   AF-A0A7S2X841-F1
#
_cell.length_a   1.000
_cell.length_b   1.000
_cell.length_c   1.000
_cell.angle_alpha   90.00
_cell.angle_beta   90.00
_cell.angle_gamma   90.00
#
_symmetry.space_group_name_H-M   'P 1'
#
loop_
_entity.id
_entity.type
_entity.pdbx_description
1 polymer ?
#
loop_
_entity_poly.entity_id
_entity_poly.type
_entity_poly.pdbx_seq_one_letter_code
_entity_poly.pdbx_strand_id
1 'polypeptide(L)'
;FIAWYKLYAKTYSREAFGARYSTFKKNLKFINDYNKGNHSVTVGLNEFADMTNEEFKANMLGFKKHHGHGRRHHGHPHEASHNITVPTSVDWSSKGAVTPVKNQ
;
A
#
# COMPACT_ATOMS: atom_id res chain seq x y z
N PHE A 1 1.72 -12.30 -17.47
CA PHE A 1 0.67 -12.80 -16.57
C PHE A 1 1.08 -14.11 -15.89
N ILE A 2 1.32 -15.21 -16.61
CA ILE A 2 1.66 -16.51 -15.97
C ILE A 2 2.91 -16.44 -15.09
N ALA A 3 4.00 -15.88 -15.60
CA ALA A 3 5.22 -15.70 -14.81
C ALA A 3 4.99 -14.82 -13.57
N TRP A 4 4.20 -13.75 -13.70
CA TRP A 4 3.89 -12.84 -12.60
C TRP A 4 3.07 -13.53 -11.50
N TYR A 5 1.98 -14.22 -11.81
CA TYR A 5 1.15 -14.80 -10.74
C TYR A 5 1.89 -15.96 -10.04
N LYS A 6 2.80 -16.66 -10.75
CA LYS A 6 3.70 -17.65 -10.15
C LYS A 6 4.73 -17.00 -9.21
N LEU A 7 5.32 -15.87 -9.59
CA LEU A 7 6.25 -15.10 -8.74
C LEU A 7 5.60 -14.72 -7.40
N TYR A 8 4.33 -14.33 -7.42
CA TYR A 8 3.57 -13.97 -6.23
C TYR A 8 2.81 -15.14 -5.59
N ALA A 9 3.14 -16.39 -5.96
CA ALA A 9 2.53 -17.61 -5.43
C ALA A 9 0.98 -17.61 -5.46
N LYS A 10 0.39 -16.97 -6.47
CA LYS A 10 -1.08 -16.89 -6.63
C LYS A 10 -1.60 -18.17 -7.30
N THR A 11 -2.80 -18.57 -6.91
CA THR A 11 -3.53 -19.70 -7.51
C THR A 11 -4.95 -19.27 -7.88
N TYR A 12 -5.44 -19.67 -9.05
CA TYR A 12 -6.77 -19.32 -9.52
C TYR A 12 -7.55 -20.55 -9.95
N SER A 13 -8.86 -20.56 -9.69
CA SER A 13 -9.77 -21.51 -10.32
C SER A 13 -9.90 -21.19 -11.81
N ARG A 14 -10.43 -22.14 -12.60
CA ARG A 14 -10.67 -21.96 -14.04
C ARG A 14 -11.59 -20.76 -14.31
N GLU A 15 -12.60 -20.58 -13.47
CA GLU A 15 -13.59 -19.52 -13.56
C GLU A 15 -12.98 -18.15 -13.24
N ALA A 16 -12.10 -18.07 -12.23
CA ALA A 16 -11.47 -16.83 -11.82
C ALA A 16 -10.34 -16.37 -12.76
N PHE A 17 -9.66 -17.30 -13.44
CA PHE A 17 -8.47 -17.00 -14.26
C PHE A 17 -8.74 -15.92 -15.32
N GLY A 18 -9.88 -16.00 -16.02
CA GLY A 18 -10.25 -15.04 -17.06
C GLY A 18 -10.44 -13.63 -16.53
N ALA A 19 -11.14 -13.49 -15.40
CA ALA A 19 -11.36 -12.20 -14.74
C ALA A 19 -10.05 -11.60 -14.23
N ARG A 20 -9.22 -12.40 -13.54
CA ARG A 20 -7.91 -11.99 -13.00
C ARG A 20 -6.96 -11.55 -14.11
N TYR A 21 -6.94 -12.26 -15.23
CA TYR A 21 -6.16 -11.89 -16.40
C TYR A 21 -6.62 -10.57 -17.03
N SER A 22 -7.94 -10.37 -17.12
CA SER A 22 -8.53 -9.13 -17.64
C SER A 22 -8.13 -7.92 -16.78
N THR A 23 -8.25 -8.04 -15.47
CA THR A 23 -7.82 -7.00 -14.51
C THR A 23 -6.32 -6.74 -14.63
N PHE A 24 -5.50 -7.79 -14.67
CA PHE A 24 -4.06 -7.67 -14.86
C PHE A 24 -3.69 -6.90 -16.14
N LYS A 25 -4.38 -7.15 -17.25
CA LYS A 25 -4.17 -6.40 -18.50
C LYS A 25 -4.50 -4.92 -18.34
N LYS A 26 -5.62 -4.60 -17.69
CA LYS A 26 -6.02 -3.21 -17.43
C LYS A 26 -4.97 -2.48 -16.57
N ASN A 27 -4.50 -3.13 -15.51
CA ASN A 27 -3.49 -2.56 -14.62
C ASN A 27 -2.13 -2.41 -15.33
N LEU A 28 -1.73 -3.38 -16.17
CA LEU A 28 -0.52 -3.24 -16.99
C LEU A 28 -0.61 -2.07 -17.97
N LYS A 29 -1.78 -1.87 -18.59
CA LYS A 29 -2.01 -0.70 -19.45
C LYS A 29 -1.88 0.59 -18.65
N PHE A 30 -2.51 0.68 -17.48
CA PHE A 30 -2.39 1.82 -16.59
C PHE A 30 -0.92 2.12 -16.23
N ILE A 31 -0.15 1.10 -15.85
CA ILE A 31 1.28 1.24 -15.53
C ILE A 31 2.07 1.82 -16.69
N ASN A 32 1.87 1.27 -17.90
CA ASN A 32 2.57 1.73 -19.10
C ASN A 32 2.20 3.17 -19.47
N ASP A 33 0.94 3.55 -19.30
CA ASP A 33 0.48 4.90 -19.64
C ASP A 33 0.93 5.92 -18.58
N TYR A 34 0.87 5.56 -17.29
CA TYR A 34 1.34 6.41 -16.19
C TYR A 34 2.85 6.67 -16.29
N ASN A 35 3.67 5.62 -16.47
CA ASN A 35 5.13 5.76 -16.49
C ASN A 35 5.68 6.48 -17.73
N LYS A 36 4.86 6.74 -18.77
CA LYS A 36 5.23 7.62 -19.88
C LYS A 36 5.10 9.10 -19.55
N GLY A 37 4.34 9.44 -18.51
CA GLY A 37 4.19 10.81 -18.03
C GLY A 37 5.42 11.30 -17.27
N ASN A 38 5.51 12.61 -17.07
CA ASN A 38 6.54 13.21 -16.21
C ASN A 38 6.07 13.25 -14.76
N HIS A 39 6.23 12.14 -14.05
CA HIS A 39 5.88 12.01 -12.64
C HIS A 39 7.15 11.83 -11.79
N SER A 40 7.09 12.31 -10.54
CA SER A 40 8.15 12.10 -9.55
C SER A 40 8.22 10.66 -9.03
N VAL A 41 7.25 9.82 -9.41
CA VAL A 41 7.14 8.42 -9.01
C VAL A 41 6.80 7.57 -10.21
N THR A 42 7.15 6.29 -10.13
CA THR A 42 6.74 5.27 -11.09
C THR A 42 5.88 4.21 -10.41
N VAL A 43 5.06 3.54 -11.19
CA VAL A 43 4.25 2.40 -10.73
C VAL A 43 4.72 1.12 -11.42
N GLY A 44 4.47 -0.03 -10.81
CA GLY A 44 4.91 -1.31 -11.32
C GLY A 44 3.99 -2.47 -10.96
N LEU A 45 4.26 -3.64 -11.53
CA LEU A 45 3.52 -4.86 -11.23
C LEU A 45 3.90 -5.40 -9.85
N ASN A 46 3.05 -5.13 -8.86
CA ASN A 46 3.17 -5.66 -7.51
C ASN A 46 2.19 -6.84 -7.28
N GLU A 47 2.06 -7.30 -6.03
CA GLU A 47 1.20 -8.42 -5.64
C GLU A 47 -0.31 -8.19 -5.84
N PHE A 48 -0.71 -6.95 -6.13
CA PHE A 48 -2.10 -6.51 -6.30
C PHE A 48 -2.48 -6.30 -7.78
N ALA A 49 -1.58 -6.62 -8.72
CA ALA A 49 -1.80 -6.31 -10.13
C ALA A 49 -3.01 -7.05 -10.75
N ASP A 50 -3.56 -8.07 -10.12
CA ASP A 50 -4.78 -8.79 -10.53
C ASP A 50 -6.07 -8.34 -9.82
N MET A 51 -6.00 -7.31 -8.96
CA MET A 51 -7.13 -6.78 -8.22
C MET A 51 -7.69 -5.51 -8.87
N THR A 52 -9.01 -5.36 -8.86
CA THR A 52 -9.62 -4.07 -9.18
C THR A 52 -9.44 -3.09 -8.03
N ASN A 53 -9.63 -1.80 -8.28
CA ASN A 53 -9.56 -0.80 -7.22
C ASN A 53 -10.63 -1.02 -6.15
N GLU A 54 -11.81 -1.52 -6.53
CA GLU A 54 -12.90 -1.86 -5.62
C GLU A 54 -12.52 -3.06 -4.74
N GLU A 55 -11.96 -4.12 -5.33
CA GLU A 55 -11.48 -5.28 -4.58
C GLU A 55 -10.33 -4.89 -3.64
N PHE A 56 -9.41 -4.04 -4.09
CA PHE A 56 -8.31 -3.56 -3.26
C PHE A 56 -8.85 -2.74 -2.08
N LYS A 57 -9.80 -1.82 -2.35
CA LYS A 57 -10.45 -1.03 -1.30
C LYS A 57 -11.17 -1.88 -0.27
N ALA A 58 -11.89 -2.91 -0.72
CA ALA A 58 -12.68 -3.77 0.15
C ALA A 58 -11.81 -4.67 1.04
N ASN A 59 -10.66 -5.14 0.53
CA ASN A 59 -9.90 -6.19 1.20
C ASN A 59 -8.58 -5.71 1.85
N MET A 60 -7.97 -4.65 1.32
CA MET A 60 -6.62 -4.21 1.73
C MET A 60 -6.61 -2.90 2.51
N LEU A 61 -7.73 -2.16 2.55
CA LEU A 61 -7.83 -0.96 3.37
C LEU A 61 -8.35 -1.29 4.76
N GLY A 62 -7.53 -1.02 5.78
CA GLY A 62 -7.87 -1.31 7.18
C GLY A 62 -8.45 -0.13 7.98
N PHE A 63 -8.52 1.08 7.41
CA PHE A 63 -8.92 2.26 8.16
C PHE A 63 -10.42 2.25 8.50
N LYS A 64 -10.75 2.18 9.79
CA LYS A 64 -12.10 2.34 10.31
C LYS A 64 -12.17 3.65 11.08
N LYS A 65 -12.93 4.62 10.56
CA LYS A 65 -13.19 5.87 11.28
C LYS A 65 -14.00 5.55 12.52
N HIS A 66 -13.40 5.65 13.70
CA HIS A 66 -14.11 5.52 14.96
C HIS A 66 -15.11 6.68 15.11
N HIS A 67 -16.40 6.38 15.00
CA HIS A 67 -17.50 7.29 15.32
C HIS A 67 -18.03 6.98 16.72
N GLY A 68 -17.23 7.20 17.76
CA GLY A 68 -17.70 6.99 19.12
C GLY A 68 -16.60 6.67 20.11
N HIS A 69 -16.71 7.32 21.27
CA HIS A 69 -15.80 7.39 22.40
C HIS A 69 -14.60 8.32 22.16
N GLY A 70 -14.70 9.51 22.78
CA GLY A 70 -13.67 10.53 22.81
C GLY A 70 -12.31 9.93 23.14
N ARG A 71 -11.25 10.63 22.69
CA ARG A 71 -9.87 10.32 23.01
C ARG A 71 -9.82 9.82 24.46
N ARG A 72 -9.56 8.52 24.64
CA ARG A 72 -9.23 7.98 25.95
C ARG A 72 -7.93 8.70 26.32
N HIS A 73 -8.03 9.81 27.05
CA HIS A 73 -6.91 10.63 27.48
C HIS A 73 -6.05 9.84 28.48
N HIS A 74 -5.29 8.88 27.96
CA HIS A 74 -4.20 8.26 28.70
C HIS A 74 -2.95 9.06 28.33
N GLY A 75 -2.73 10.15 29.07
CA GLY A 75 -1.57 11.01 28.91
C GLY A 75 -1.89 12.50 28.82
N HIS A 76 -0.85 13.31 29.10
CA HIS A 76 -0.90 14.75 28.89
C HIS A 76 -0.88 15.06 27.38
N PRO A 77 -1.57 16.13 26.93
CA PRO A 77 -1.38 16.66 25.59
C PRO A 77 0.11 16.91 25.34
N HIS A 78 0.59 16.51 24.16
CA HIS A 78 1.95 16.85 23.76
C HIS A 78 2.05 18.36 23.57
N GLU A 79 2.88 19.02 24.38
CA GLU A 79 3.27 20.41 24.19
C GLU A 79 4.62 20.44 23.45
N ALA A 80 4.62 20.99 22.23
CA ALA A 80 5.85 21.15 21.48
C ALA A 80 6.70 22.27 22.12
N SER A 81 7.98 22.01 22.33
CA SER A 81 8.91 23.07 22.71
C SER A 81 9.10 24.03 21.53
N HIS A 82 9.12 25.34 21.80
CA HIS A 82 9.21 26.37 20.77
C HIS A 82 10.65 26.61 20.29
N ASN A 83 11.66 26.11 21.02
CA ASN A 83 13.08 26.38 20.80
C ASN A 83 13.87 25.09 20.50
N ILE A 84 13.48 24.34 19.47
CA ILE A 84 14.15 23.10 19.08
C ILE A 84 14.63 23.16 17.64
N THR A 85 15.90 22.80 17.43
CA THR A 85 16.45 22.53 16.10
C THR A 85 16.19 21.08 15.76
N VAL A 86 15.49 20.84 14.66
CA VAL A 86 15.20 19.49 14.17
C VAL A 86 16.11 19.13 12.99
N PRO A 87 16.47 17.85 12.83
CA PRO A 87 17.28 17.40 11.71
C PRO A 87 16.51 17.54 10.38
N THR A 88 17.26 17.68 9.28
CA THR A 88 16.69 17.78 7.92
C THR A 88 16.10 16.47 7.41
N SER A 89 16.51 15.33 7.98
CA SER A 89 15.94 14.02 7.69
C SER A 89 16.04 13.10 8.91
N VAL A 90 15.08 12.20 9.05
CA VAL A 90 15.09 11.14 10.07
C VAL A 90 14.67 9.84 9.41
N ASP A 91 15.49 8.82 9.59
CA ASP A 91 15.14 7.43 9.31
C ASP A 91 15.26 6.62 10.60
N TRP A 92 14.16 5.99 11.01
CA TRP A 92 14.11 5.16 12.21
C TRP A 92 14.56 3.72 11.94
N SER A 93 14.55 3.28 10.67
CA SER A 93 14.97 1.93 10.29
C SER A 93 16.47 1.76 10.46
N SER A 94 17.28 2.75 10.04
CA SER A 94 18.72 2.80 10.32
C SER A 94 19.06 2.89 11.82
N LYS A 95 18.10 3.25 12.68
CA LYS A 95 18.26 3.30 14.13
C LYS A 95 17.84 2.00 14.84
N GLY A 96 17.45 0.96 14.11
CA GLY A 96 17.00 -0.31 14.69
C GLY A 96 15.64 -0.22 15.41
N ALA A 97 14.88 0.86 15.19
CA ALA A 97 13.58 1.07 15.83
C ALA A 97 12.40 0.54 15.00
N VAL A 98 12.66 -0.07 13.85
CA VAL A 98 11.65 -0.58 12.90
C VAL A 98 11.82 -2.09 12.73
N THR A 99 10.75 -2.84 12.94
CA THR A 99 10.69 -4.29 12.70
C THR A 99 10.58 -4.61 11.19
N PRO A 100 10.86 -5.86 10.75
CA PRO A 100 10.61 -6.26 9.37
C PRO A 100 9.16 -6.01 8.93
N VAL A 101 8.99 -5.73 7.63
CA VAL A 101 7.68 -5.50 7.01
C VAL A 101 6.81 -6.75 7.17
N LYS A 102 5.56 -6.56 7.61
CA LYS A 102 4.55 -7.60 7.80
C LYS A 102 3.48 -7.51 6.71
N ASN A 103 2.73 -8.59 6.52
CA ASN A 103 1.46 -8.59 5.80
C ASN A 103 0.31 -8.52 6.83
N GLN A 104 -0.71 -7.70 6.57
CA GLN A 104 -1.74 -7.32 7.54
C GLN A 104 -2.60 -8.50 8.00
#